data_AF-A0A974VUT9-F1
#
_entry.id   AF-A0A974VUT9-F1
#
_cell.length_a   1.000
_cell.length_b   1.000
_cell.length_c   1.000
_cell.angle_alpha   90.00
_cell.angle_beta   90.00
_cell.angle_gamma   90.00
#
_symmetry.space_group_name_H-M   'P 1'
#
loop_
_entity.id
_entity.type
_entity.pdbx_description
1 polymer ?
#
loop_
_entity_poly.entity_id
_entity_poly.type
_entity_poly.pdbx_seq_one_letter_code
_entity_poly.pdbx_strand_id
1 'polypeptide(L)'
;MSVTHTRNFLAVAILASAAGGAWALPPSTPDLTLYIPGSQANDPNYANLCTGSIDYYFHTTSTPSAANNNNYSAIYCETNSTKVSGLPAGTKKLWISRRRLGASFVGLDAVTNGTQLTYLKDPATAVCTAFAGDFVSAGVHYPYQYACTTVTGGITATAATSDATPDVFHGSDNVTPGLNDINTSGLTVRALAGHIIGIPVTLKLRNALQYAESLNGLIPADCVPGDDVRADCVPSLSKQQLTSLFAGQVVDWTSIHVDVSASLPGGIPGGGGTTTTPNLAELVAYGAASHPSALSNPLDTTVHICRRENGAGQQVAVLANILQYPCLGSAAPSIAVPGGLNDVGYATSLGAVDNCLSDYNDGSNKWFGTSNAATAGGYPDPPATGVPHGNQWAIGIQTTERNATRGANYRFIKIDGALPTVEQSYLGHYPLVSEYAISWKNPGSGSTGGYKLQLLNALVNVSKTPATVSARNNANSNHYFGQAGYIALSANGYAPSETWDPTNPVTPYTHAASGTPNACSIPVVNPDFGTVELR
;
A
#
# COMPACT_ATOMS: atom_id res chain seq x y z
N MET A 1 -1.44 -5.34 -45.79
CA MET A 1 -2.43 -4.29 -45.49
C MET A 1 -2.37 -4.04 -44.00
N SER A 2 -1.73 -2.93 -43.61
CA SER A 2 -1.55 -2.54 -42.20
C SER A 2 -2.80 -1.76 -41.77
N VAL A 3 -3.54 -2.28 -40.80
CA VAL A 3 -4.67 -1.58 -40.19
C VAL A 3 -4.16 -0.92 -38.92
N THR A 4 -3.91 0.38 -39.00
CA THR A 4 -3.60 1.24 -37.86
C THR A 4 -4.90 1.45 -37.08
N HIS A 5 -5.04 0.80 -35.93
CA HIS A 5 -6.09 1.13 -34.96
C HIS A 5 -5.64 2.28 -34.07
N THR A 6 -6.08 3.49 -34.41
CA THR A 6 -6.09 4.65 -33.51
C THR A 6 -7.07 4.37 -32.36
N ARG A 7 -6.54 3.97 -31.20
CA ARG A 7 -7.32 3.84 -29.96
C ARG A 7 -7.47 5.22 -29.34
N ASN A 8 -8.70 5.72 -29.26
CA ASN A 8 -9.06 6.89 -28.47
C ASN A 8 -8.92 6.52 -26.98
N PHE A 9 -7.84 6.98 -26.36
CA PHE A 9 -7.62 6.87 -24.92
C PHE A 9 -8.45 7.93 -24.20
N LEU A 10 -9.44 7.51 -23.41
CA LEU A 10 -9.84 8.29 -22.24
C LEU A 10 -8.84 7.95 -21.14
N ALA A 11 -7.79 8.76 -21.05
CA ALA A 11 -6.83 8.70 -19.96
C ALA A 11 -7.51 9.20 -18.67
N VAL A 12 -7.53 8.37 -17.62
CA VAL A 12 -7.39 8.87 -16.24
C VAL A 12 -5.95 8.57 -15.83
N ALA A 13 -5.02 9.17 -16.57
CA ALA A 13 -3.72 9.43 -16.01
C ALA A 13 -3.92 10.56 -14.99
N ILE A 14 -3.38 10.43 -13.79
CA ILE A 14 -3.08 11.59 -12.93
C ILE A 14 -1.88 12.33 -13.57
N LEU A 15 -2.04 12.73 -14.83
CA LEU A 15 -1.16 13.62 -15.57
C LEU A 15 -2.05 14.79 -15.96
N ALA A 16 -2.38 15.61 -14.96
CA ALA A 16 -2.75 16.99 -15.24
C ALA A 16 -1.50 17.64 -15.83
N SER A 17 -1.50 17.87 -17.13
CA SER A 17 -0.50 18.68 -17.81
C SER A 17 -0.35 20.00 -17.04
N ALA A 18 0.79 20.20 -16.39
CA ALA A 18 1.19 21.47 -15.80
C ALA A 18 1.50 22.48 -16.91
N ALA A 19 0.46 22.92 -17.61
CA ALA A 19 0.47 24.19 -18.33
C ALA A 19 -0.34 25.14 -17.45
N GLY A 20 0.30 26.20 -16.94
CA GLY A 20 -0.35 27.18 -16.08
C GLY A 20 -1.65 27.70 -16.73
N GLY A 21 -2.78 27.56 -16.03
CA GLY A 21 -4.07 28.00 -16.56
C GLY A 21 -5.27 27.55 -15.73
N ALA A 22 -6.13 28.52 -15.42
CA ALA A 22 -7.52 28.41 -14.96
C ALA A 22 -7.83 27.41 -13.83
N TRP A 23 -8.01 27.97 -12.62
CA TRP A 23 -8.73 27.37 -11.51
C TRP A 23 -10.09 26.84 -11.98
N ALA A 24 -10.36 25.58 -11.67
CA ALA A 24 -11.56 24.90 -12.14
C ALA A 24 -12.83 25.43 -11.48
N LEU A 25 -12.80 25.59 -10.14
CA LEU A 25 -13.92 26.08 -9.35
C LEU A 25 -13.43 27.07 -8.28
N PRO A 26 -13.98 28.31 -8.25
CA PRO A 26 -13.70 29.23 -7.15
C PRO A 26 -14.07 28.61 -5.79
N PRO A 27 -13.17 28.68 -4.78
CA PRO A 27 -13.45 28.23 -3.43
C PRO A 27 -14.76 28.82 -2.89
N SER A 28 -15.72 27.96 -2.52
CA SER A 28 -17.02 28.39 -2.01
C SER A 28 -17.68 27.30 -1.16
N THR A 29 -18.79 27.61 -0.50
CA THR A 29 -19.47 26.66 0.41
C THR A 29 -19.92 25.41 -0.36
N PRO A 30 -19.50 24.20 0.05
CA PRO A 30 -19.96 22.97 -0.56
C PRO A 30 -21.44 22.71 -0.26
N ASP A 31 -22.17 22.16 -1.24
CA ASP A 31 -23.54 21.65 -1.03
C ASP A 31 -23.53 20.28 -0.33
N LEU A 32 -22.49 19.49 -0.62
CA LEU A 32 -22.32 18.12 -0.15
C LEU A 32 -20.93 17.94 0.43
N THR A 33 -20.83 17.24 1.56
CA THR A 33 -19.55 16.97 2.24
C THR A 33 -19.42 15.50 2.63
N LEU A 34 -18.24 14.94 2.35
CA LEU A 34 -17.79 13.65 2.86
C LEU A 34 -16.50 13.84 3.64
N TYR A 35 -16.45 13.30 4.85
CA TYR A 35 -15.24 13.22 5.67
C TYR A 35 -14.85 11.76 5.77
N ILE A 36 -13.79 11.36 5.07
CA ILE A 36 -13.42 9.95 4.96
C ILE A 36 -11.96 9.81 5.40
N PRO A 37 -11.69 9.32 6.62
CA PRO A 37 -10.36 8.92 7.05
C PRO A 37 -10.00 7.53 6.51
N GLY A 38 -8.74 7.14 6.66
CA GLY A 38 -8.30 5.76 6.50
C GLY A 38 -7.30 5.54 5.37
N SER A 39 -7.31 4.33 4.80
CA SER A 39 -6.42 3.90 3.72
C SER A 39 -6.49 4.82 2.49
N GLN A 40 -5.35 4.99 1.80
CA GLN A 40 -5.21 5.70 0.52
C GLN A 40 -5.66 4.87 -0.69
N ALA A 41 -5.96 3.58 -0.52
CA ALA A 41 -6.31 2.67 -1.60
C ALA A 41 -7.53 3.13 -2.43
N ASN A 42 -8.37 4.02 -1.93
CA ASN A 42 -9.53 4.55 -2.64
C ASN A 42 -9.34 5.91 -3.30
N ASP A 43 -8.21 6.57 -3.06
CA ASP A 43 -8.05 7.98 -3.41
C ASP A 43 -8.30 8.29 -4.91
N PRO A 44 -7.84 7.46 -5.86
CA PRO A 44 -8.12 7.69 -7.28
C PRO A 44 -9.61 7.65 -7.65
N ASN A 45 -10.45 6.97 -6.86
CA ASN A 45 -11.85 6.74 -7.21
C ASN A 45 -12.78 7.90 -6.81
N TYR A 46 -12.37 8.77 -5.88
CA TYR A 46 -13.21 9.91 -5.47
C TYR A 46 -13.50 10.88 -6.61
N ALA A 47 -12.54 11.05 -7.52
CA ALA A 47 -12.70 11.84 -8.74
C ALA A 47 -13.83 11.34 -9.65
N ASN A 48 -14.20 10.05 -9.57
CA ASN A 48 -15.30 9.50 -10.37
C ASN A 48 -16.68 10.03 -9.95
N LEU A 49 -16.80 10.60 -8.75
CA LEU A 49 -18.01 11.27 -8.30
C LEU A 49 -18.18 12.66 -8.93
N CYS A 50 -17.13 13.20 -9.54
CA CYS A 50 -17.11 14.54 -10.06
C CYS A 50 -17.64 14.63 -11.50
N THR A 51 -18.22 15.78 -11.84
CA THR A 51 -18.56 16.22 -13.19
C THR A 51 -17.65 17.37 -13.57
N GLY A 52 -17.00 17.28 -14.73
CA GLY A 52 -16.11 18.34 -15.19
C GLY A 52 -14.80 18.38 -14.41
N SER A 53 -14.38 19.59 -14.05
CA SER A 53 -13.06 19.84 -13.49
C SER A 53 -12.97 19.54 -11.98
N ILE A 54 -11.76 19.24 -11.52
CA ILE A 54 -11.47 18.77 -10.16
C ILE A 54 -10.31 19.58 -9.58
N ASP A 55 -10.52 20.14 -8.39
CA ASP A 55 -9.47 20.83 -7.63
C ASP A 55 -9.02 19.94 -6.45
N TYR A 56 -7.71 19.74 -6.34
CA TYR A 56 -7.05 19.01 -5.26
C TYR A 56 -6.39 19.98 -4.28
N TYR A 57 -6.63 19.73 -3.00
CA TYR A 57 -6.18 20.58 -1.88
C TYR A 57 -5.29 19.76 -0.96
N PHE A 58 -4.04 20.18 -0.77
CA PHE A 58 -3.09 19.53 0.13
C PHE A 58 -2.76 20.41 1.32
N HIS A 59 -2.48 19.79 2.45
CA HIS A 59 -2.09 20.51 3.66
C HIS A 59 -0.62 20.93 3.62
N THR A 60 -0.34 22.14 4.10
CA THR A 60 1.01 22.66 4.39
C THR A 60 1.04 23.37 5.74
N THR A 61 2.18 23.36 6.42
CA THR A 61 2.35 24.08 7.69
C THR A 61 2.90 25.49 7.53
N SER A 62 3.46 25.83 6.37
CA SER A 62 4.11 27.14 6.18
C SER A 62 4.10 27.60 4.73
N THR A 63 4.79 26.90 3.83
CA THR A 63 4.98 27.31 2.43
C THR A 63 4.16 26.44 1.48
N PRO A 64 3.50 27.03 0.45
CA PRO A 64 2.71 26.26 -0.51
C PRO A 64 3.48 25.11 -1.17
N SER A 65 4.75 25.33 -1.53
CA SER A 65 5.61 24.32 -2.16
C SER A 65 5.96 23.13 -1.26
N ALA A 66 5.81 23.27 0.07
CA ALA A 66 6.01 22.19 1.03
C ALA A 66 4.71 21.41 1.33
N ALA A 67 3.60 21.74 0.65
CA ALA A 67 2.37 20.98 0.79
C ALA A 67 2.60 19.52 0.41
N ASN A 68 2.02 18.63 1.19
CA ASN A 68 2.14 17.20 0.97
C ASN A 68 0.80 16.53 1.26
N ASN A 69 0.73 15.28 0.81
CA ASN A 69 -0.47 14.48 0.91
C ASN A 69 -0.40 13.46 2.06
N ASN A 70 0.52 13.64 3.02
CA ASN A 70 0.74 12.61 4.05
C ASN A 70 -0.31 12.66 5.15
N ASN A 71 -0.83 13.85 5.46
CA ASN A 71 -1.73 14.04 6.60
C ASN A 71 -3.17 14.25 6.18
N TYR A 72 -3.39 15.33 5.42
CA TYR A 72 -4.70 15.78 5.00
C TYR A 72 -4.68 16.22 3.56
N SER A 73 -5.75 15.86 2.86
CA SER A 73 -6.02 16.34 1.51
C SER A 73 -7.52 16.42 1.29
N ALA A 74 -7.92 17.06 0.21
CA ALA A 74 -9.31 17.09 -0.19
C ALA A 74 -9.46 17.23 -1.69
N ILE A 75 -10.66 16.87 -2.15
CA ILE A 75 -11.12 17.09 -3.51
C ILE A 75 -12.33 18.01 -3.44
N TYR A 76 -12.32 19.03 -4.29
CA TYR A 76 -13.47 19.89 -4.54
C TYR A 76 -13.85 19.83 -6.01
N CYS A 77 -15.13 19.56 -6.27
CA CYS A 77 -15.63 19.45 -7.63
C CYS A 77 -17.14 19.68 -7.68
N GLU A 78 -17.68 19.70 -8.88
CA GLU A 78 -19.11 19.60 -9.12
C GLU A 78 -19.54 18.14 -9.23
N THR A 79 -20.79 17.82 -8.89
CA THR A 79 -21.42 16.50 -9.08
C THR A 79 -22.89 16.67 -9.43
N ASN A 80 -23.56 15.62 -9.92
CA ASN A 80 -24.99 15.65 -10.23
C ASN A 80 -25.61 14.24 -10.22
N SER A 81 -26.89 14.16 -10.55
CA SER A 81 -27.65 12.89 -10.57
C SER A 81 -27.14 11.85 -11.58
N THR A 82 -26.33 12.24 -12.57
CA THR A 82 -25.71 11.29 -13.52
C THR A 82 -24.52 10.55 -12.90
N LYS A 83 -23.82 11.19 -11.95
CA LYS A 83 -22.72 10.58 -11.19
C LYS A 83 -23.21 9.90 -9.92
N VAL A 84 -24.23 10.47 -9.28
CA VAL A 84 -24.75 10.03 -7.99
C VAL A 84 -26.26 9.92 -8.08
N SER A 85 -26.74 8.70 -8.31
CA SER A 85 -28.18 8.43 -8.42
C SER A 85 -28.92 8.84 -7.14
N GLY A 86 -30.06 9.51 -7.30
CA GLY A 86 -30.91 9.98 -6.21
C GLY A 86 -30.64 11.42 -5.73
N LEU A 87 -29.63 12.10 -6.28
CA LEU A 87 -29.48 13.54 -6.07
C LEU A 87 -30.58 14.33 -6.81
N PRO A 88 -31.01 15.49 -6.27
CA PRO A 88 -31.90 16.40 -6.99
C PRO A 88 -31.31 16.84 -8.32
N ALA A 89 -32.17 17.22 -9.26
CA ALA A 89 -31.74 17.78 -10.53
C ALA A 89 -30.83 19.02 -10.34
N GLY A 90 -29.89 19.19 -11.27
CA GLY A 90 -28.89 20.25 -11.25
C GLY A 90 -27.53 19.79 -10.68
N THR A 91 -26.59 20.72 -10.72
CA THR A 91 -25.21 20.50 -10.27
C THR A 91 -25.07 20.87 -8.78
N LYS A 92 -24.26 20.11 -8.05
CA LYS A 92 -23.95 20.30 -6.63
C LYS A 92 -22.44 20.40 -6.44
N LYS A 93 -22.00 21.26 -5.53
CA LYS A 93 -20.59 21.37 -5.12
C LYS A 93 -20.29 20.30 -4.07
N LEU A 94 -19.35 19.42 -4.38
CA LEU A 94 -18.94 18.30 -3.55
C LEU A 94 -17.56 18.55 -2.97
N TRP A 95 -17.46 18.42 -1.64
CA TRP A 95 -16.21 18.44 -0.90
C TRP A 95 -15.96 17.08 -0.26
N ILE A 96 -14.83 16.47 -0.59
CA ILE A 96 -14.38 15.20 -0.01
C ILE A 96 -13.09 15.47 0.73
N SER A 97 -13.16 15.57 2.06
CA SER A 97 -11.98 15.77 2.90
C SER A 97 -11.46 14.43 3.40
N ARG A 98 -10.16 14.23 3.23
CA ARG A 98 -9.43 13.00 3.52
C ARG A 98 -8.47 13.22 4.67
N ARG A 99 -8.39 12.21 5.54
CA ARG A 99 -7.39 12.13 6.61
C ARG A 99 -6.65 10.81 6.47
N ARG A 100 -5.32 10.88 6.45
CA ARG A 100 -4.43 9.72 6.26
C ARG A 100 -3.63 9.38 7.52
N LEU A 101 -3.55 10.31 8.47
CA LEU A 101 -2.96 10.09 9.79
C LEU A 101 -3.72 9.04 10.60
N GLY A 102 -3.00 8.04 11.12
CA GLY A 102 -3.55 6.99 11.98
C GLY A 102 -4.18 5.83 11.20
N ALA A 103 -4.08 5.85 9.87
CA ALA A 103 -4.42 4.74 9.01
C ALA A 103 -5.88 4.24 9.07
N SER A 104 -6.05 2.99 8.63
CA SER A 104 -7.32 2.26 8.61
C SER A 104 -8.01 2.21 9.97
N PHE A 105 -7.28 1.83 11.04
CA PHE A 105 -7.86 1.66 12.36
C PHE A 105 -8.48 2.96 12.88
N VAL A 106 -7.75 4.09 12.86
CA VAL A 106 -8.30 5.38 13.35
C VAL A 106 -9.55 5.79 12.58
N GLY A 107 -9.63 5.46 11.28
CA GLY A 107 -10.84 5.69 10.52
C GLY A 107 -12.00 4.80 10.95
N LEU A 108 -11.75 3.49 11.10
CA LEU A 108 -12.74 2.52 11.54
C LEU A 108 -13.23 2.82 12.97
N ASP A 109 -12.33 3.19 13.88
CA ASP A 109 -12.66 3.65 15.23
C ASP A 109 -13.56 4.88 15.20
N ALA A 110 -13.23 5.89 14.39
CA ALA A 110 -14.06 7.08 14.26
C ALA A 110 -15.47 6.79 13.75
N VAL A 111 -15.61 5.86 12.82
CA VAL A 111 -16.93 5.44 12.33
C VAL A 111 -17.65 4.56 13.35
N THR A 112 -16.96 3.68 14.06
CA THR A 112 -17.58 2.72 14.99
C THR A 112 -17.97 3.39 16.31
N ASN A 113 -16.98 4.03 16.95
CA ASN A 113 -17.06 4.60 18.28
C ASN A 113 -17.43 6.09 18.28
N GLY A 114 -17.50 6.73 17.11
CA GLY A 114 -17.89 8.13 16.99
C GLY A 114 -16.79 9.12 17.34
N THR A 115 -15.53 8.67 17.42
CA THR A 115 -14.35 9.52 17.63
C THR A 115 -14.33 10.64 16.59
N GLN A 116 -14.34 11.88 17.07
CA GLN A 116 -14.27 13.04 16.20
C GLN A 116 -12.83 13.29 15.76
N LEU A 117 -12.64 13.57 14.48
CA LEU A 117 -11.32 13.72 13.88
C LEU A 117 -11.12 15.13 13.31
N THR A 118 -9.86 15.40 12.97
CA THR A 118 -9.42 16.61 12.29
C THR A 118 -9.28 16.37 10.79
N TYR A 119 -9.71 17.34 9.99
CA TYR A 119 -9.67 17.32 8.52
C TYR A 119 -9.27 18.69 7.95
N LEU A 120 -8.95 18.78 6.65
CA LEU A 120 -8.89 20.07 5.97
C LEU A 120 -10.23 20.78 6.07
N LYS A 121 -10.17 22.08 6.42
CA LYS A 121 -11.34 22.96 6.42
C LYS A 121 -11.89 23.10 5.00
N ASP A 122 -13.21 23.24 4.87
CA ASP A 122 -13.86 23.47 3.58
C ASP A 122 -13.33 24.74 2.87
N PRO A 123 -13.37 24.76 1.54
CA PRO A 123 -12.69 25.79 0.75
C PRO A 123 -13.33 27.19 0.90
N ALA A 124 -14.54 27.30 1.46
CA ALA A 124 -15.19 28.59 1.67
C ALA A 124 -14.54 29.42 2.79
N THR A 125 -13.92 28.73 3.75
CA THR A 125 -13.40 29.34 4.98
C THR A 125 -11.98 28.91 5.32
N ALA A 126 -11.41 27.96 4.60
CA ALA A 126 -10.02 27.56 4.74
C ALA A 126 -9.07 28.65 4.23
N VAL A 127 -7.93 28.84 4.92
CA VAL A 127 -6.80 29.58 4.38
C VAL A 127 -6.05 28.66 3.41
N CYS A 128 -6.33 28.84 2.12
CA CYS A 128 -5.70 28.10 1.04
C CYS A 128 -5.07 29.06 0.02
N THR A 129 -3.83 28.77 -0.35
CA THR A 129 -3.11 29.47 -1.39
C THR A 129 -3.18 28.66 -2.68
N ALA A 130 -3.64 29.32 -3.73
CA ALA A 130 -3.60 28.84 -5.09
C ALA A 130 -2.13 28.56 -5.49
N PHE A 131 -1.79 27.29 -5.76
CA PHE A 131 -0.44 26.84 -6.10
C PHE A 131 -0.50 25.58 -6.97
N ALA A 132 0.01 25.65 -8.19
CA ALA A 132 0.16 24.48 -9.05
C ALA A 132 1.41 23.70 -8.62
N GLY A 133 1.21 22.73 -7.74
CA GLY A 133 2.27 21.92 -7.18
C GLY A 133 2.14 20.46 -7.54
N ASP A 134 3.23 19.72 -7.28
CA ASP A 134 3.29 18.28 -7.44
C ASP A 134 4.07 17.68 -6.27
N PHE A 135 3.39 16.89 -5.45
CA PHE A 135 4.05 16.13 -4.39
C PHE A 135 4.46 14.78 -4.96
N VAL A 136 5.76 14.50 -4.97
CA VAL A 136 6.29 13.23 -5.47
C VAL A 136 6.67 12.34 -4.29
N SER A 137 6.23 11.08 -4.32
CA SER A 137 6.55 10.12 -3.28
C SER A 137 6.72 8.72 -3.88
N ALA A 138 7.92 8.14 -3.72
CA ALA A 138 8.36 6.91 -4.41
C ALA A 138 8.04 6.90 -5.91
N GLY A 139 8.33 8.01 -6.60
CA GLY A 139 8.10 8.15 -8.03
C GLY A 139 6.64 8.23 -8.45
N VAL A 140 5.70 8.29 -7.49
CA VAL A 140 4.28 8.59 -7.75
C VAL A 140 4.05 10.08 -7.59
N HIS A 141 3.43 10.68 -8.59
CA HIS A 141 3.12 12.11 -8.66
C HIS A 141 1.71 12.38 -8.14
N TYR A 142 1.59 13.42 -7.32
CA TYR A 142 0.33 13.86 -6.72
C TYR A 142 0.18 15.37 -6.98
N PRO A 143 -0.39 15.76 -8.13
CA PRO A 143 -0.62 17.14 -8.45
C PRO A 143 -1.67 17.73 -7.50
N TYR A 144 -1.48 19.00 -7.14
CA TYR A 144 -2.44 19.77 -6.36
C TYR A 144 -2.51 21.21 -6.86
N GLN A 145 -3.68 21.81 -6.69
CA GLN A 145 -3.98 23.18 -7.08
C GLN A 145 -3.98 24.11 -5.86
N TYR A 146 -4.24 23.60 -4.67
CA TYR A 146 -4.32 24.42 -3.47
C TYR A 146 -3.47 23.86 -2.34
N ALA A 147 -2.71 24.74 -1.70
CA ALA A 147 -2.00 24.46 -0.46
C ALA A 147 -2.72 25.14 0.70
N CYS A 148 -3.18 24.38 1.68
CA CYS A 148 -4.01 24.87 2.79
C CYS A 148 -3.31 24.71 4.13
N THR A 149 -3.41 25.72 4.99
CA THR A 149 -2.86 25.70 6.35
C THR A 149 -3.93 25.46 7.41
N THR A 150 -5.21 25.57 7.06
CA THR A 150 -6.31 25.45 8.01
C THR A 150 -6.88 24.04 8.06
N VAL A 151 -6.84 23.45 9.26
CA VAL A 151 -7.55 22.21 9.59
C VAL A 151 -8.63 22.47 10.64
N THR A 152 -9.61 21.61 10.75
CA THR A 152 -10.70 21.71 11.73
C THR A 152 -10.95 20.37 12.39
N GLY A 153 -10.90 20.37 13.72
CA GLY A 153 -11.22 19.22 14.57
C GLY A 153 -12.72 19.13 14.90
N GLY A 154 -13.09 18.10 15.66
CA GLY A 154 -14.47 17.92 16.12
C GLY A 154 -15.42 17.39 15.04
N ILE A 155 -14.90 16.79 13.97
CA ILE A 155 -15.71 16.34 12.83
C ILE A 155 -15.94 14.82 12.88
N THR A 156 -17.19 14.40 12.83
CA THR A 156 -17.57 12.98 12.71
C THR A 156 -17.28 12.46 11.30
N ALA A 157 -16.60 11.32 11.21
CA ALA A 157 -16.36 10.62 9.94
C ALA A 157 -17.68 10.18 9.30
N THR A 158 -17.78 10.31 7.97
CA THR A 158 -18.95 9.88 7.19
C THR A 158 -18.90 8.39 6.84
N ALA A 159 -17.70 7.92 6.53
CA ALA A 159 -17.31 6.54 6.27
C ALA A 159 -15.81 6.43 6.52
N ALA A 160 -15.24 5.23 6.52
CA ALA A 160 -13.81 4.99 6.62
C ALA A 160 -13.35 3.99 5.57
N THR A 161 -12.13 4.17 5.06
CA THR A 161 -11.51 3.25 4.11
C THR A 161 -10.43 2.43 4.78
N SER A 162 -10.33 1.15 4.41
CA SER A 162 -9.30 0.26 4.94
C SER A 162 -8.71 -0.64 3.87
N ASP A 163 -7.42 -0.99 4.00
CA ASP A 163 -6.74 -1.96 3.11
C ASP A 163 -7.08 -3.42 3.43
N ALA A 164 -7.77 -3.67 4.54
CA ALA A 164 -8.31 -4.96 4.93
C ALA A 164 -9.75 -4.79 5.38
N THR A 165 -10.48 -5.89 5.47
CA THR A 165 -11.84 -5.86 6.00
C THR A 165 -11.81 -5.62 7.53
N PRO A 166 -12.81 -4.93 8.10
CA PRO A 166 -12.77 -4.51 9.51
C PRO A 166 -12.70 -5.64 10.55
N ASP A 167 -13.05 -6.87 10.16
CA ASP A 167 -13.08 -8.06 11.01
C ASP A 167 -11.71 -8.49 11.55
N VAL A 168 -10.59 -8.05 10.96
CA VAL A 168 -9.24 -8.36 11.46
C VAL A 168 -8.65 -7.27 12.35
N PHE A 169 -9.37 -6.17 12.61
CA PHE A 169 -8.91 -5.08 13.47
C PHE A 169 -9.21 -5.36 14.95
N HIS A 170 -8.62 -6.45 15.45
CA HIS A 170 -8.62 -6.83 16.86
C HIS A 170 -7.26 -7.39 17.29
N GLY A 171 -7.00 -7.35 18.59
CA GLY A 171 -5.71 -7.75 19.16
C GLY A 171 -4.63 -6.65 19.07
N SER A 172 -3.58 -6.80 19.88
CA SER A 172 -2.54 -5.79 20.12
C SER A 172 -1.85 -5.24 18.87
N ASP A 173 -1.71 -6.05 17.82
CA ASP A 173 -0.86 -5.70 16.66
C ASP A 173 -1.64 -5.06 15.52
N ASN A 174 -2.96 -5.31 15.47
CA ASN A 174 -3.88 -4.74 14.48
C ASN A 174 -4.66 -3.54 15.02
N VAL A 175 -4.51 -3.23 16.30
CA VAL A 175 -5.19 -2.13 16.99
C VAL A 175 -4.16 -1.10 17.45
N THR A 176 -4.51 0.18 17.36
CA THR A 176 -3.66 1.23 17.91
C THR A 176 -3.54 1.06 19.44
N PRO A 177 -2.33 1.12 20.03
CA PRO A 177 -2.14 0.86 21.46
C PRO A 177 -3.07 1.69 22.35
N GLY A 178 -3.67 1.03 23.33
CA GLY A 178 -4.61 1.66 24.28
C GLY A 178 -6.03 1.88 23.75
N LEU A 179 -6.32 1.49 22.50
CA LEU A 179 -7.68 1.53 21.94
C LEU A 179 -8.31 0.14 21.91
N ASN A 180 -9.64 0.11 21.80
CA ASN A 180 -10.42 -1.12 21.77
C ASN A 180 -10.50 -1.71 20.35
N ASP A 181 -10.76 -3.01 20.26
CA ASP A 181 -11.05 -3.69 19.00
C ASP A 181 -12.22 -3.04 18.23
N ILE A 182 -12.19 -3.16 16.90
CA ILE A 182 -13.29 -2.67 16.05
C ILE A 182 -14.47 -3.65 16.10
N ASN A 183 -15.61 -3.19 16.63
CA ASN A 183 -16.86 -3.93 16.54
C ASN A 183 -17.54 -3.70 15.18
N THR A 184 -17.54 -4.74 14.34
CA THR A 184 -18.08 -4.66 12.97
C THR A 184 -19.61 -4.76 12.88
N SER A 185 -20.30 -5.19 13.95
CA SER A 185 -21.77 -5.41 13.92
C SER A 185 -22.59 -4.16 13.62
N GLY A 186 -22.06 -2.99 13.97
CA GLY A 186 -22.67 -1.68 13.69
C GLY A 186 -22.32 -1.09 12.32
N LEU A 187 -21.53 -1.80 11.51
CA LEU A 187 -21.00 -1.30 10.25
C LEU A 187 -21.63 -1.98 9.04
N THR A 188 -21.89 -1.16 8.01
CA THR A 188 -22.05 -1.63 6.65
C THR A 188 -20.66 -1.67 6.03
N VAL A 189 -20.18 -2.87 5.71
CA VAL A 189 -18.88 -3.07 5.04
C VAL A 189 -19.10 -3.38 3.56
N ARG A 190 -18.32 -2.75 2.69
CA ARG A 190 -18.28 -3.04 1.26
C ARG A 190 -16.84 -3.21 0.81
N ALA A 191 -16.47 -4.45 0.47
CA ALA A 191 -15.22 -4.73 -0.24
C ALA A 191 -15.31 -4.15 -1.65
N LEU A 192 -14.24 -3.50 -2.09
CA LEU A 192 -14.22 -2.78 -3.37
C LEU A 192 -13.39 -3.52 -4.40
N ALA A 193 -12.17 -3.88 -4.04
CA ALA A 193 -11.31 -4.78 -4.80
C ALA A 193 -10.28 -5.44 -3.86
N GLY A 194 -9.49 -6.37 -4.37
CA GLY A 194 -8.29 -6.86 -3.72
C GLY A 194 -7.13 -5.88 -3.95
N HIS A 195 -6.43 -5.52 -2.88
CA HIS A 195 -5.22 -4.70 -2.90
C HIS A 195 -4.01 -5.62 -2.84
N ILE A 196 -3.16 -5.56 -3.86
CA ILE A 196 -1.94 -6.36 -3.93
C ILE A 196 -0.85 -5.60 -3.16
N ILE A 197 -0.48 -6.15 -2.01
CA ILE A 197 0.55 -5.58 -1.14
C ILE A 197 1.85 -6.33 -1.40
N GLY A 198 2.95 -5.60 -1.44
CA GLY A 198 4.28 -6.14 -1.71
C GLY A 198 5.17 -6.08 -0.47
N ILE A 199 6.21 -6.91 -0.51
CA ILE A 199 7.34 -6.83 0.41
C ILE A 199 8.48 -6.12 -0.31
N PRO A 200 8.67 -4.81 -0.10
CA PRO A 200 9.86 -4.13 -0.57
C PRO A 200 11.08 -4.50 0.28
N VAL A 201 12.23 -4.57 -0.37
CA VAL A 201 13.54 -4.60 0.28
C VAL A 201 14.42 -3.50 -0.31
N THR A 202 15.40 -3.00 0.44
CA THR A 202 16.37 -2.03 -0.09
C THR A 202 17.02 -2.55 -1.36
N LEU A 203 17.38 -1.66 -2.29
CA LEU A 203 17.95 -2.06 -3.57
C LEU A 203 19.20 -2.94 -3.39
N LYS A 204 20.05 -2.60 -2.41
CA LYS A 204 21.23 -3.38 -2.05
C LYS A 204 20.90 -4.77 -1.51
N LEU A 205 19.88 -4.91 -0.66
CA LEU A 205 19.40 -6.21 -0.19
C LEU A 205 18.80 -7.02 -1.35
N ARG A 206 18.02 -6.39 -2.23
CA ARG A 206 17.50 -7.06 -3.43
C ARG A 206 18.62 -7.66 -4.27
N ASN A 207 19.67 -6.88 -4.53
CA ASN A 207 20.81 -7.35 -5.33
C ASN A 207 21.56 -8.50 -4.63
N ALA A 208 21.70 -8.43 -3.30
CA ALA A 208 22.28 -9.51 -2.49
C ALA A 208 21.46 -10.81 -2.62
N LEU A 209 20.13 -10.72 -2.49
CA LEU A 209 19.23 -11.87 -2.64
C LEU A 209 19.28 -12.44 -4.07
N GLN A 210 19.29 -11.58 -5.10
CA GLN A 210 19.47 -12.04 -6.49
C GLN A 210 20.76 -12.84 -6.68
N TYR A 211 21.86 -12.36 -6.11
CA TYR A 211 23.13 -13.05 -6.20
C TYR A 211 23.10 -14.42 -5.49
N ALA A 212 22.55 -14.45 -4.27
CA ALA A 212 22.40 -15.70 -3.51
C ALA A 212 21.51 -16.72 -4.25
N GLU A 213 20.39 -16.26 -4.78
CA GLU A 213 19.40 -17.13 -5.44
C GLU A 213 19.85 -17.60 -6.83
N SER A 214 20.72 -16.87 -7.53
CA SER A 214 21.29 -17.36 -8.79
C SER A 214 22.35 -18.44 -8.53
N LEU A 215 23.08 -18.35 -7.42
CA LEU A 215 24.07 -19.36 -7.01
C LEU A 215 23.44 -20.65 -6.49
N ASN A 216 22.30 -20.58 -5.81
CA ASN A 216 21.58 -21.75 -5.32
C ASN A 216 20.58 -22.33 -6.34
N GLY A 217 20.39 -21.67 -7.48
CA GLY A 217 19.52 -22.12 -8.56
C GLY A 217 18.03 -21.86 -8.37
N LEU A 218 17.63 -21.02 -7.40
CA LEU A 218 16.23 -20.59 -7.23
C LEU A 218 15.80 -19.58 -8.30
N ILE A 219 16.74 -18.81 -8.85
CA ILE A 219 16.51 -17.99 -10.05
C ILE A 219 17.52 -18.39 -11.15
N PRO A 220 17.27 -18.04 -12.42
CA PRO A 220 18.19 -18.37 -13.50
C PRO A 220 19.64 -17.92 -13.23
N ALA A 221 20.61 -18.78 -13.56
CA ALA A 221 22.03 -18.51 -13.30
C ALA A 221 22.58 -17.31 -14.10
N ASP A 222 21.88 -16.88 -15.16
CA ASP A 222 22.23 -15.70 -15.95
C ASP A 222 21.64 -14.39 -15.39
N CYS A 223 20.89 -14.46 -14.28
CA CYS A 223 20.45 -13.28 -13.54
C CYS A 223 21.64 -12.62 -12.84
N VAL A 224 22.03 -11.46 -13.36
CA VAL A 224 23.11 -10.64 -12.79
C VAL A 224 22.54 -9.80 -11.65
N PRO A 225 23.26 -9.65 -10.51
CA PRO A 225 22.83 -8.76 -9.44
C PRO A 225 22.57 -7.35 -9.96
N GLY A 226 21.39 -6.81 -9.64
CA GLY A 226 20.97 -5.51 -10.16
C GLY A 226 20.02 -5.59 -11.34
N ASP A 227 19.91 -6.73 -12.04
CA ASP A 227 18.94 -6.92 -13.13
C ASP A 227 17.53 -6.70 -12.61
N ASP A 228 16.97 -5.55 -12.92
CA ASP A 228 15.63 -5.18 -12.51
C ASP A 228 14.62 -5.30 -13.64
N VAL A 229 15.01 -5.55 -14.88
CA VAL A 229 14.05 -5.56 -16.02
C VAL A 229 13.44 -6.93 -16.27
N ARG A 230 14.03 -7.99 -15.71
CA ARG A 230 13.60 -9.38 -15.88
C ARG A 230 12.77 -9.89 -14.70
N ALA A 231 11.55 -10.35 -14.99
CA ALA A 231 10.61 -10.87 -14.00
C ALA A 231 11.09 -12.18 -13.34
N ASP A 232 11.75 -13.05 -14.12
CA ASP A 232 12.37 -14.29 -13.67
C ASP A 232 13.56 -14.05 -12.73
N CYS A 233 14.24 -12.91 -12.84
CA CYS A 233 15.34 -12.50 -11.98
C CYS A 233 14.93 -11.82 -10.67
N VAL A 234 13.65 -11.55 -10.42
CA VAL A 234 13.22 -11.02 -9.12
C VAL A 234 13.43 -12.10 -8.04
N PRO A 235 14.11 -11.80 -6.93
CA PRO A 235 14.38 -12.79 -5.89
C PRO A 235 13.12 -13.10 -5.07
N SER A 236 13.16 -14.16 -4.27
CA SER A 236 12.02 -14.66 -3.50
C SER A 236 12.39 -15.04 -2.07
N LEU A 237 11.55 -14.61 -1.13
CA LEU A 237 11.52 -15.18 0.22
C LEU A 237 10.26 -16.02 0.39
N SER A 238 10.36 -17.10 1.16
CA SER A 238 9.19 -17.87 1.57
C SER A 238 8.35 -17.12 2.60
N LYS A 239 7.05 -17.43 2.70
CA LYS A 239 6.20 -16.93 3.79
C LYS A 239 6.80 -17.19 5.17
N GLN A 240 7.41 -18.36 5.39
CA GLN A 240 8.01 -18.73 6.66
C GLN A 240 9.19 -17.80 6.99
N GLN A 241 10.06 -17.51 6.02
CA GLN A 241 11.15 -16.55 6.20
C GLN A 241 10.62 -15.15 6.49
N LEU A 242 9.60 -14.69 5.76
CA LEU A 242 8.96 -13.39 6.01
C LEU A 242 8.34 -13.32 7.41
N THR A 243 7.61 -14.35 7.82
CA THR A 243 7.05 -14.45 9.17
C THR A 243 8.15 -14.42 10.22
N SER A 244 9.24 -15.16 10.05
CA SER A 244 10.37 -15.14 10.98
C SER A 244 11.05 -13.76 11.07
N LEU A 245 11.19 -13.05 9.95
CA LEU A 245 11.74 -11.69 9.92
C LEU A 245 10.80 -10.70 10.63
N PHE A 246 9.53 -10.65 10.25
CA PHE A 246 8.57 -9.70 10.83
C PHE A 246 8.22 -10.00 12.29
N ALA A 247 8.25 -11.28 12.71
CA ALA A 247 8.06 -11.68 14.10
C ALA A 247 9.33 -11.54 14.96
N GLY A 248 10.44 -11.06 14.39
CA GLY A 248 11.70 -10.84 15.12
C GLY A 248 12.43 -12.12 15.54
N GLN A 249 12.12 -13.24 14.91
CA GLN A 249 12.82 -14.51 15.13
C GLN A 249 14.15 -14.57 14.37
N VAL A 250 14.25 -13.83 13.27
CA VAL A 250 15.52 -13.57 12.56
C VAL A 250 15.83 -12.09 12.71
N VAL A 251 16.89 -11.80 13.47
CA VAL A 251 17.28 -10.43 13.84
C VAL A 251 18.53 -9.95 13.10
N ASP A 252 19.23 -10.85 12.41
CA ASP A 252 20.46 -10.54 11.67
C ASP A 252 20.52 -11.34 10.36
N TRP A 253 20.87 -10.68 9.26
CA TRP A 253 20.97 -11.25 7.91
C TRP A 253 22.06 -12.33 7.78
N THR A 254 23.05 -12.36 8.68
CA THR A 254 24.03 -13.46 8.78
C THR A 254 23.41 -14.77 9.25
N SER A 255 22.19 -14.75 9.80
CA SER A 255 21.45 -15.97 10.13
C SER A 255 20.89 -16.65 8.88
N ILE A 256 20.79 -15.94 7.75
CA ILE A 256 20.32 -16.50 6.48
C ILE A 256 21.52 -17.12 5.75
N HIS A 257 21.54 -18.45 5.78
CA HIS A 257 22.54 -19.26 5.10
C HIS A 257 22.02 -19.73 3.75
N VAL A 258 22.91 -19.80 2.77
CA VAL A 258 22.56 -20.11 1.39
C VAL A 258 23.31 -21.36 0.99
N ASP A 259 22.55 -22.38 0.58
CA ASP A 259 23.13 -23.60 0.04
C ASP A 259 23.59 -23.35 -1.41
N VAL A 260 24.91 -23.33 -1.63
CA VAL A 260 25.49 -23.12 -2.96
C VAL A 260 26.10 -24.42 -3.48
N SER A 261 25.68 -24.84 -4.68
CA SER A 261 25.99 -26.16 -5.23
C SER A 261 27.48 -26.38 -5.58
N ALA A 262 28.26 -25.31 -5.73
CA ALA A 262 29.68 -25.37 -6.04
C ALA A 262 30.52 -24.69 -4.96
N SER A 263 31.70 -25.24 -4.67
CA SER A 263 32.73 -24.52 -3.91
C SER A 263 33.11 -23.24 -4.65
N LEU A 264 32.93 -22.10 -4.00
CA LEU A 264 33.27 -20.82 -4.60
C LEU A 264 34.81 -20.60 -4.50
N PRO A 265 35.44 -19.96 -5.50
CA PRO A 265 36.82 -19.50 -5.41
C PRO A 265 37.13 -18.79 -4.08
N GLY A 266 38.31 -19.02 -3.51
CA GLY A 266 38.68 -18.45 -2.19
C GLY A 266 38.39 -19.34 -0.98
N GLY A 267 37.95 -20.59 -1.20
CA GLY A 267 37.78 -21.57 -0.13
C GLY A 267 36.46 -21.45 0.64
N ILE A 268 35.51 -20.67 0.13
CA ILE A 268 34.14 -20.64 0.67
C ILE A 268 33.50 -21.99 0.31
N PRO A 269 33.17 -22.82 1.31
CA PRO A 269 32.72 -24.17 1.04
C PRO A 269 31.34 -24.15 0.38
N GLY A 270 31.21 -24.86 -0.74
CA GLY A 270 29.89 -25.15 -1.33
C GLY A 270 29.27 -26.35 -0.63
N GLY A 271 27.94 -26.46 -0.65
CA GLY A 271 27.15 -27.50 0.04
C GLY A 271 27.45 -28.95 -0.38
N GLY A 272 28.39 -29.19 -1.28
CA GLY A 272 28.89 -30.51 -1.69
C GLY A 272 29.73 -31.25 -0.64
N GLY A 273 29.42 -31.13 0.66
CA GLY A 273 29.98 -32.00 1.72
C GLY A 273 30.78 -31.34 2.83
N THR A 274 30.77 -30.01 2.94
CA THR A 274 31.40 -29.26 4.06
C THR A 274 30.37 -28.71 5.03
N THR A 275 30.71 -28.66 6.33
CA THR A 275 29.81 -28.34 7.45
C THR A 275 29.38 -26.87 7.59
N THR A 276 29.76 -25.98 6.66
CA THR A 276 29.46 -24.54 6.74
C THR A 276 28.99 -24.01 5.40
N THR A 277 27.68 -23.81 5.25
CA THR A 277 27.08 -22.99 4.20
C THR A 277 27.43 -21.51 4.44
N PRO A 278 27.77 -20.69 3.43
CA PRO A 278 28.01 -19.28 3.64
C PRO A 278 26.72 -18.53 3.99
N ASN A 279 26.84 -17.48 4.80
CA ASN A 279 25.73 -16.56 5.02
C ASN A 279 25.64 -15.49 3.92
N LEU A 280 24.52 -14.75 3.89
CA LEU A 280 24.24 -13.76 2.86
C LEU A 280 25.32 -12.67 2.76
N ALA A 281 25.86 -12.19 3.88
CA ALA A 281 26.89 -11.15 3.89
C ALA A 281 28.23 -11.66 3.34
N GLU A 282 28.61 -12.90 3.67
CA GLU A 282 29.81 -13.55 3.11
C GLU A 282 29.72 -13.71 1.60
N LEU A 283 28.56 -14.12 1.08
CA LEU A 283 28.32 -14.21 -0.36
C LEU A 283 28.44 -12.85 -1.05
N VAL A 284 27.90 -11.79 -0.46
CA VAL A 284 28.00 -10.44 -1.04
C VAL A 284 29.44 -9.95 -1.06
N ALA A 285 30.20 -10.19 0.01
CA ALA A 285 31.61 -9.84 0.08
C ALA A 285 32.43 -10.53 -1.03
N TYR A 286 32.11 -11.80 -1.31
CA TYR A 286 32.70 -12.55 -2.41
C TYR A 286 32.27 -12.00 -3.78
N GLY A 287 30.96 -11.84 -4.00
CA GLY A 287 30.38 -11.39 -5.25
C GLY A 287 30.79 -9.96 -5.64
N ALA A 288 31.08 -9.10 -4.66
CA ALA A 288 31.48 -7.70 -4.87
C ALA A 288 32.77 -7.56 -5.70
N ALA A 289 33.67 -8.55 -5.70
CA ALA A 289 34.84 -8.53 -6.60
C ALA A 289 34.44 -8.67 -8.07
N SER A 290 33.39 -9.44 -8.36
CA SER A 290 32.89 -9.69 -9.72
C SER A 290 31.81 -8.69 -10.16
N HIS A 291 31.08 -8.12 -9.20
CA HIS A 291 29.97 -7.18 -9.43
C HIS A 291 30.08 -5.91 -8.56
N PRO A 292 31.21 -5.17 -8.62
CA PRO A 292 31.50 -4.08 -7.67
C PRO A 292 30.53 -2.89 -7.74
N SER A 293 29.79 -2.75 -8.84
CA SER A 293 28.79 -1.70 -9.01
C SER A 293 27.39 -2.08 -8.48
N ALA A 294 27.13 -3.37 -8.26
CA ALA A 294 25.81 -3.87 -7.90
C ALA A 294 25.76 -4.47 -6.48
N LEU A 295 26.88 -4.99 -5.99
CA LEU A 295 27.01 -5.62 -4.68
C LEU A 295 27.85 -4.75 -3.74
N SER A 296 27.31 -4.50 -2.55
CA SER A 296 27.99 -3.77 -1.48
C SER A 296 27.61 -4.39 -0.15
N ASN A 297 28.61 -4.69 0.68
CA ASN A 297 28.37 -5.14 2.05
C ASN A 297 27.59 -4.05 2.81
N PRO A 298 26.62 -4.44 3.66
CA PRO A 298 25.99 -3.49 4.55
C PRO A 298 26.98 -3.11 5.65
N LEU A 299 26.84 -1.90 6.21
CA LEU A 299 27.64 -1.47 7.37
C LEU A 299 27.32 -2.30 8.62
N ASP A 300 26.08 -2.76 8.72
CA ASP A 300 25.55 -3.63 9.76
C ASP A 300 24.62 -4.68 9.14
N THR A 301 24.68 -5.89 9.66
CA THR A 301 23.88 -7.04 9.21
C THR A 301 22.58 -7.22 9.98
N THR A 302 22.29 -6.36 10.97
CA THR A 302 21.00 -6.36 11.65
C THR A 302 19.82 -6.25 10.68
N VAL A 303 18.72 -6.95 10.98
CA VAL A 303 17.47 -6.86 10.22
C VAL A 303 16.76 -5.57 10.58
N HIS A 304 16.68 -4.65 9.63
CA HIS A 304 15.92 -3.42 9.78
C HIS A 304 14.55 -3.53 9.10
N ILE A 305 13.50 -3.10 9.81
CA ILE A 305 12.11 -3.21 9.32
C ILE A 305 11.49 -1.82 9.17
N CYS A 306 11.16 -1.44 7.93
CA CYS A 306 10.37 -0.25 7.62
C CYS A 306 8.89 -0.61 7.53
N ARG A 307 8.13 -0.32 8.58
CA ARG A 307 6.70 -0.62 8.61
C ARG A 307 5.88 0.56 9.13
N ARG A 308 4.57 0.37 9.12
CA ARG A 308 3.59 1.37 9.54
C ARG A 308 3.26 1.23 11.03
N GLU A 309 2.55 2.21 11.58
CA GLU A 309 1.95 2.14 12.91
C GLU A 309 0.92 1.01 13.05
N ASN A 310 0.69 0.53 14.28
CA ASN A 310 -0.32 -0.50 14.53
C ASN A 310 -1.71 0.00 14.13
N GLY A 311 -2.48 -0.88 13.49
CA GLY A 311 -3.75 -0.51 12.86
C GLY A 311 -3.62 0.09 11.45
N ALA A 312 -2.42 0.12 10.89
CA ALA A 312 -2.25 0.41 9.47
C ALA A 312 -2.72 -0.74 8.59
N GLY A 313 -3.63 -0.45 7.65
CA GLY A 313 -4.30 -1.48 6.85
C GLY A 313 -3.33 -2.39 6.09
N GLN A 314 -2.25 -1.85 5.51
CA GLN A 314 -1.25 -2.66 4.80
C GLN A 314 -0.53 -3.63 5.75
N GLN A 315 -0.21 -3.16 6.97
CA GLN A 315 0.37 -4.01 8.00
C GLN A 315 -0.65 -5.06 8.45
N VAL A 316 -1.90 -4.67 8.72
CA VAL A 316 -2.98 -5.60 9.09
C VAL A 316 -3.18 -6.67 8.01
N ALA A 317 -3.09 -6.31 6.74
CA ALA A 317 -3.16 -7.26 5.64
C ALA A 317 -1.98 -8.25 5.62
N VAL A 318 -0.74 -7.81 5.89
CA VAL A 318 0.41 -8.72 6.06
C VAL A 318 0.21 -9.61 7.28
N LEU A 319 -0.28 -9.05 8.39
CA LEU A 319 -0.56 -9.80 9.61
C LEU A 319 -1.58 -10.90 9.36
N ALA A 320 -2.69 -10.59 8.68
CA ALA A 320 -3.73 -11.57 8.36
C ALA A 320 -3.26 -12.62 7.34
N ASN A 321 -2.62 -12.21 6.24
CA ASN A 321 -2.33 -13.11 5.11
C ASN A 321 -1.00 -13.88 5.23
N ILE A 322 -0.02 -13.35 5.97
CA ILE A 322 1.32 -13.96 6.10
C ILE A 322 1.54 -14.51 7.50
N LEU A 323 1.25 -13.72 8.54
CA LEU A 323 1.41 -14.16 9.94
C LEU A 323 0.17 -14.90 10.48
N GLN A 324 -0.96 -14.87 9.77
CA GLN A 324 -2.25 -15.36 10.24
C GLN A 324 -2.69 -14.77 11.60
N TYR A 325 -2.29 -13.53 11.86
CA TYR A 325 -2.72 -12.74 13.01
C TYR A 325 -3.87 -11.80 12.61
N PRO A 326 -4.98 -11.78 13.37
CA PRO A 326 -5.22 -12.42 14.66
C PRO A 326 -5.92 -13.78 14.53
N CYS A 327 -5.98 -14.32 13.32
CA CYS A 327 -6.83 -15.43 12.91
C CYS A 327 -6.56 -16.76 13.64
N LEU A 328 -5.31 -17.01 14.05
CA LEU A 328 -4.95 -18.17 14.87
C LEU A 328 -4.97 -17.91 16.39
N GLY A 329 -5.49 -16.76 16.83
CA GLY A 329 -5.49 -16.38 18.24
C GLY A 329 -4.06 -16.37 18.82
N SER A 330 -3.86 -17.01 19.97
CA SER A 330 -2.55 -17.07 20.64
C SER A 330 -1.51 -17.93 19.93
N ALA A 331 -1.89 -18.68 18.89
CA ALA A 331 -0.94 -19.45 18.08
C ALA A 331 -0.34 -18.63 16.92
N ALA A 332 -0.88 -17.46 16.62
CA ALA A 332 -0.32 -16.56 15.61
C ALA A 332 1.00 -15.95 16.11
N PRO A 333 2.07 -15.90 15.28
CA PRO A 333 3.24 -15.10 15.57
C PRO A 333 2.87 -13.63 15.79
N SER A 334 3.35 -13.04 16.89
CA SER A 334 3.25 -11.61 17.13
C SER A 334 4.26 -10.88 16.24
N ILE A 335 3.90 -9.69 15.77
CA ILE A 335 4.88 -8.84 15.08
C ILE A 335 5.91 -8.31 16.08
N ALA A 336 7.15 -8.15 15.64
CA ALA A 336 8.20 -7.64 16.50
C ALA A 336 7.83 -6.29 17.13
N VAL A 337 7.95 -6.18 18.45
CA VAL A 337 7.61 -4.98 19.22
C VAL A 337 8.83 -4.04 19.28
N PRO A 338 8.62 -2.72 19.29
CA PRO A 338 9.70 -1.75 19.36
C PRO A 338 10.35 -1.77 20.73
N GLY A 339 11.68 -1.73 20.78
CA GLY A 339 12.43 -1.84 22.04
C GLY A 339 12.65 -3.28 22.53
N GLY A 340 12.14 -4.28 21.79
CA GLY A 340 12.60 -5.67 21.86
C GLY A 340 13.55 -6.04 20.71
N LEU A 341 13.42 -5.35 19.58
CA LEU A 341 14.42 -5.23 18.52
C LEU A 341 14.81 -3.75 18.40
N ASN A 342 16.10 -3.47 18.23
CA ASN A 342 16.60 -2.09 18.14
C ASN A 342 16.30 -1.41 16.79
N ASP A 343 15.63 -2.08 15.84
CA ASP A 343 15.67 -1.72 14.41
C ASP A 343 14.33 -1.78 13.65
N VAL A 344 13.22 -1.51 14.36
CA VAL A 344 11.90 -1.34 13.72
C VAL A 344 11.56 0.13 13.57
N GLY A 345 11.48 0.61 12.32
CA GLY A 345 11.08 1.98 11.99
C GLY A 345 9.57 2.15 11.79
N TYR A 346 8.97 3.13 12.50
CA TYR A 346 7.54 3.48 12.40
C TYR A 346 7.24 4.62 11.46
N ALA A 347 6.72 4.29 10.29
CA ALA A 347 6.20 5.24 9.34
C ALA A 347 4.72 5.54 9.61
N THR A 348 4.35 6.81 9.76
CA THR A 348 2.95 7.26 9.90
C THR A 348 2.18 7.34 8.58
N SER A 349 2.85 7.07 7.46
CA SER A 349 2.29 7.16 6.11
C SER A 349 3.07 6.28 5.15
N LEU A 350 2.50 6.00 3.97
CA LEU A 350 3.19 5.25 2.92
C LEU A 350 4.47 5.95 2.44
N GLY A 351 4.46 7.28 2.33
CA GLY A 351 5.65 8.05 1.97
C GLY A 351 6.76 8.00 3.02
N ALA A 352 6.41 7.85 4.30
CA ALA A 352 7.40 7.64 5.35
C ALA A 352 8.06 6.25 5.28
N VAL A 353 7.35 5.21 4.82
CA VAL A 353 7.96 3.89 4.56
C VAL A 353 9.00 3.99 3.44
N ASP A 354 8.68 4.73 2.37
CA ASP A 354 9.61 4.90 1.25
C ASP A 354 10.88 5.66 1.66
N ASN A 355 10.73 6.67 2.51
CA ASN A 355 11.86 7.41 3.05
C ASN A 355 12.70 6.54 3.98
N CYS A 356 12.07 5.72 4.84
CA CYS A 356 12.77 4.75 5.69
C CYS A 356 13.62 3.77 4.86
N LEU A 357 13.03 3.15 3.83
CA LEU A 357 13.74 2.22 2.96
C LEU A 357 14.88 2.91 2.18
N SER A 358 14.65 4.13 1.70
CA SER A 358 15.66 4.89 0.97
C SER A 358 16.82 5.30 1.87
N ASP A 359 16.53 5.73 3.11
CA ASP A 359 17.54 6.09 4.09
C ASP A 359 18.44 4.89 4.45
N TYR A 360 17.85 3.73 4.74
CA TYR A 360 18.65 2.53 4.97
C TYR A 360 19.49 2.15 3.75
N ASN A 361 18.96 2.25 2.53
CA ASN A 361 19.74 1.92 1.34
C ASN A 361 20.92 2.88 1.12
N ASP A 362 20.68 4.18 1.28
CA ASP A 362 21.60 5.25 0.92
C ASP A 362 22.54 5.64 2.06
N GLY A 363 22.22 5.23 3.29
CA GLY A 363 22.88 5.69 4.51
C GLY A 363 22.61 7.16 4.82
N SER A 364 21.44 7.66 4.43
CA SER A 364 20.99 9.02 4.76
C SER A 364 20.11 9.07 6.00
N ASN A 365 19.93 10.28 6.54
CA ASN A 365 19.11 10.54 7.73
C ASN A 365 17.93 11.48 7.42
N LYS A 366 17.30 11.35 6.24
CA LYS A 366 16.19 12.25 5.85
C LYS A 366 14.89 11.92 6.59
N TRP A 367 14.69 10.67 6.94
CA TRP A 367 13.63 10.11 7.77
C TRP A 367 14.06 9.98 9.23
N PHE A 368 15.30 9.53 9.49
CA PHE A 368 15.90 9.37 10.84
C PHE A 368 16.22 10.68 11.59
N GLY A 369 15.49 11.76 11.32
CA GLY A 369 15.80 13.05 11.93
C GLY A 369 14.64 14.04 12.09
N THR A 370 13.42 13.62 11.79
CA THR A 370 12.22 14.40 12.06
C THR A 370 11.50 13.81 13.26
N SER A 371 11.07 14.65 14.21
CA SER A 371 10.16 14.20 15.28
C SER A 371 9.00 13.45 14.65
N ASN A 372 8.84 12.18 15.03
CA ASN A 372 7.77 11.37 14.46
C ASN A 372 6.46 11.95 14.99
N ALA A 373 5.52 12.35 14.12
CA ALA A 373 4.19 12.79 14.57
C ALA A 373 3.44 11.68 15.35
N ALA A 374 3.94 10.43 15.30
CA ALA A 374 3.51 9.30 16.13
C ALA A 374 3.92 9.38 17.61
N THR A 375 4.78 10.30 18.05
CA THR A 375 5.10 10.44 19.50
C THR A 375 3.86 10.78 20.33
N ALA A 376 2.85 11.42 19.73
CA ALA A 376 1.55 11.63 20.37
C ALA A 376 0.77 10.32 20.65
N GLY A 377 1.15 9.20 20.02
CA GLY A 377 0.56 7.87 20.20
C GLY A 377 1.43 6.88 21.00
N GLY A 378 2.52 7.34 21.63
CA GLY A 378 3.39 6.48 22.45
C GLY A 378 4.35 5.56 21.68
N TYR A 379 4.55 5.80 20.38
CA TYR A 379 5.53 5.06 19.57
C TYR A 379 6.94 5.64 19.79
N PRO A 380 7.98 4.80 19.94
CA PRO A 380 9.35 5.29 20.10
C PRO A 380 9.81 6.06 18.85
N ASP A 381 10.60 7.11 19.08
CA ASP A 381 11.22 7.87 18.03
C ASP A 381 12.17 6.98 17.20
N PRO A 382 12.33 7.25 15.88
CA PRO A 382 13.42 6.66 15.12
C PRO A 382 14.78 6.97 15.78
N PRO A 383 15.84 6.17 15.52
CA PRO A 383 17.16 6.39 16.11
C PRO A 383 17.62 7.85 16.00
N ALA A 384 18.36 8.31 17.01
CA ALA A 384 18.67 9.72 17.22
C ALA A 384 19.37 10.38 16.01
N THR A 385 18.99 11.62 15.74
CA THR A 385 19.63 12.50 14.75
C THR A 385 21.15 12.55 14.94
N GLY A 386 21.91 12.18 13.91
CA GLY A 386 23.35 12.44 13.85
C GLY A 386 24.27 11.23 14.04
N VAL A 387 23.72 10.02 14.15
CA VAL A 387 24.53 8.80 13.99
C VAL A 387 24.64 8.50 12.48
N PRO A 388 25.85 8.40 11.91
CA PRO A 388 26.02 7.89 10.56
C PRO A 388 25.61 6.41 10.54
N HIS A 389 24.54 6.07 9.84
CA HIS A 389 24.03 4.69 9.78
C HIS A 389 24.64 3.87 8.63
N GLY A 390 25.28 4.53 7.65
CA GLY A 390 25.80 3.86 6.45
C GLY A 390 24.71 3.10 5.68
N ASN A 391 25.09 2.36 4.65
CA ASN A 391 24.11 1.53 3.96
C ASN A 391 23.79 0.28 4.77
N GLN A 392 22.51 0.01 4.98
CA GLN A 392 21.99 -1.13 5.72
C GLN A 392 20.95 -1.87 4.86
N TRP A 393 20.72 -3.13 5.19
CA TRP A 393 19.71 -3.94 4.54
C TRP A 393 18.39 -3.87 5.31
N ALA A 394 17.33 -3.41 4.63
CA ALA A 394 16.02 -3.29 5.24
C ALA A 394 14.94 -3.94 4.40
N ILE A 395 13.90 -4.40 5.08
CA ILE A 395 12.67 -4.98 4.54
C ILE A 395 11.49 -4.14 5.00
N GLY A 396 10.41 -4.08 4.22
CA GLY A 396 9.24 -3.32 4.61
C GLY A 396 7.93 -3.90 4.10
N ILE A 397 6.88 -3.10 4.26
CA ILE A 397 5.53 -3.40 3.80
C ILE A 397 5.04 -2.20 3.00
N GLN A 398 4.71 -2.40 1.72
CA GLN A 398 4.29 -1.31 0.85
C GLN A 398 3.29 -1.77 -0.21
N THR A 399 2.43 -0.87 -0.65
CA THR A 399 1.45 -1.16 -1.71
C THR A 399 2.12 -1.13 -3.08
N THR A 400 1.63 -1.94 -4.03
CA THR A 400 2.33 -2.15 -5.31
C THR A 400 2.08 -1.06 -6.36
N GLU A 401 1.33 0.00 -6.07
CA GLU A 401 1.28 1.21 -6.89
C GLU A 401 2.49 2.11 -6.64
N ARG A 402 3.24 1.84 -5.58
CA ARG A 402 4.44 2.60 -5.22
C ARG A 402 5.63 2.12 -6.03
N ASN A 403 6.51 3.05 -6.35
CA ASN A 403 7.80 2.78 -6.99
C ASN A 403 7.76 2.00 -8.32
N ALA A 404 6.63 2.04 -9.04
CA ALA A 404 6.52 1.47 -10.39
C ALA A 404 7.56 2.06 -11.36
N THR A 405 7.88 3.35 -11.20
CA THR A 405 8.88 4.08 -11.99
C THR A 405 10.32 3.87 -11.52
N ARG A 406 10.54 3.17 -10.40
CA ARG A 406 11.87 2.92 -9.81
C ARG A 406 12.62 4.13 -9.28
N GLY A 407 11.91 5.24 -9.05
CA GLY A 407 12.50 6.46 -8.53
C GLY A 407 13.05 6.35 -7.10
N ALA A 408 12.63 5.35 -6.32
CA ALA A 408 13.16 5.08 -4.98
C ALA A 408 14.06 3.84 -4.94
N ASN A 409 15.00 3.82 -3.98
CA ASN A 409 16.04 2.80 -3.85
C ASN A 409 15.59 1.54 -3.08
N TYR A 410 14.43 1.02 -3.45
CA TYR A 410 13.94 -0.30 -3.01
C TYR A 410 13.26 -1.03 -4.17
N ARG A 411 13.07 -2.33 -4.06
CA ARG A 411 12.32 -3.13 -5.04
C ARG A 411 11.46 -4.16 -4.31
N PHE A 412 10.34 -4.54 -4.92
CA PHE A 412 9.53 -5.64 -4.43
C PHE A 412 10.20 -6.98 -4.77
N ILE A 413 10.02 -7.95 -3.88
CA ILE A 413 10.44 -9.35 -4.09
C ILE A 413 9.23 -10.25 -4.28
N LYS A 414 9.47 -11.46 -4.76
CA LYS A 414 8.48 -12.55 -4.79
C LYS A 414 8.21 -13.07 -3.38
N ILE A 415 7.02 -13.64 -3.21
CA ILE A 415 6.67 -14.45 -2.04
C ILE A 415 6.38 -15.86 -2.55
N ASP A 416 7.05 -16.86 -1.99
CA ASP A 416 6.91 -18.27 -2.42
C ASP A 416 7.07 -18.45 -3.95
N GLY A 417 7.96 -17.68 -4.58
CA GLY A 417 8.21 -17.71 -6.02
C GLY A 417 7.21 -16.91 -6.88
N ALA A 418 6.11 -16.43 -6.30
CA ALA A 418 5.11 -15.65 -7.01
C ALA A 418 5.41 -14.15 -6.98
N LEU A 419 5.31 -13.49 -8.14
CA LEU A 419 5.46 -12.04 -8.27
C LEU A 419 4.22 -11.31 -7.74
N PRO A 420 4.37 -10.09 -7.18
CA PRO A 420 3.26 -9.26 -6.71
C PRO A 420 2.51 -8.61 -7.89
N THR A 421 1.90 -9.43 -8.73
CA THR A 421 1.21 -9.01 -9.97
C THR A 421 -0.26 -9.39 -9.93
N VAL A 422 -1.05 -8.70 -10.75
CA VAL A 422 -2.47 -9.00 -10.93
C VAL A 422 -2.67 -10.40 -11.52
N GLU A 423 -1.80 -10.81 -12.45
CA GLU A 423 -1.82 -12.16 -13.02
C GLU A 423 -1.57 -13.24 -11.96
N GLN A 424 -0.52 -13.12 -11.15
CA GLN A 424 -0.23 -14.11 -10.11
C GLN A 424 -1.29 -14.10 -8.99
N SER A 425 -1.97 -12.97 -8.77
CA SER A 425 -3.12 -12.88 -7.87
C SER A 425 -4.36 -13.57 -8.46
N TYR A 426 -4.58 -13.45 -9.77
CA TYR A 426 -5.65 -14.15 -10.51
C TYR A 426 -5.44 -15.67 -10.48
N LEU A 427 -4.19 -16.13 -10.62
CA LEU A 427 -3.80 -17.54 -10.54
C LEU A 427 -3.79 -18.09 -9.10
N GLY A 428 -4.01 -17.24 -8.08
CA GLY A 428 -3.99 -17.65 -6.67
C GLY A 428 -2.59 -18.00 -6.14
N HIS A 429 -1.54 -17.69 -6.89
CA HIS A 429 -0.15 -17.96 -6.50
C HIS A 429 0.39 -16.88 -5.55
N TYR A 430 0.04 -15.61 -5.78
CA TYR A 430 0.53 -14.53 -4.94
C TYR A 430 -0.35 -14.37 -3.68
N PRO A 431 0.22 -14.51 -2.47
CA PRO A 431 -0.59 -14.71 -1.27
C PRO A 431 -0.98 -13.43 -0.54
N LEU A 432 -0.39 -12.29 -0.90
CA LEU A 432 -0.54 -11.04 -0.15
C LEU A 432 -1.53 -10.11 -0.86
N VAL A 433 -2.77 -10.57 -0.92
CA VAL A 433 -3.91 -9.84 -1.49
C VAL A 433 -4.98 -9.71 -0.42
N SER A 434 -5.39 -8.47 -0.13
CA SER A 434 -6.39 -8.19 0.92
C SER A 434 -7.55 -7.39 0.34
N GLU A 435 -8.79 -7.74 0.67
CA GLU A 435 -9.95 -6.95 0.30
C GLU A 435 -9.92 -5.60 1.00
N TYR A 436 -9.65 -4.55 0.23
CA TYR A 436 -9.79 -3.20 0.75
C TYR A 436 -11.27 -2.81 0.71
N ALA A 437 -11.70 -2.12 1.77
CA ALA A 437 -13.11 -1.87 2.02
C ALA A 437 -13.39 -0.39 2.30
N ILE A 438 -14.64 -0.01 2.09
CA ILE A 438 -15.22 1.18 2.69
C ILE A 438 -16.32 0.76 3.67
N SER A 439 -16.35 1.41 4.84
CA SER A 439 -17.25 1.07 5.93
C SER A 439 -17.94 2.32 6.47
N TRP A 440 -19.23 2.22 6.79
CA TRP A 440 -20.01 3.30 7.42
C TRP A 440 -21.02 2.71 8.41
N LYS A 441 -21.59 3.54 9.30
CA LYS A 441 -22.58 3.08 10.28
C LYS A 441 -23.85 2.55 9.62
N ASN A 442 -24.34 1.41 10.09
CA ASN A 442 -25.60 0.82 9.66
C ASN A 442 -26.80 1.76 9.85
N PRO A 443 -27.85 1.64 9.02
CA PRO A 443 -29.17 2.21 9.28
C PRO A 443 -29.65 1.85 10.70
N GLY A 444 -29.92 2.85 11.56
CA GLY A 444 -30.39 2.64 12.94
C GLY A 444 -29.34 2.84 14.05
N SER A 445 -28.03 2.78 13.78
CA SER A 445 -26.96 2.93 14.79
C SER A 445 -26.38 4.36 14.87
N GLY A 446 -27.18 5.38 14.54
CA GLY A 446 -26.70 6.75 14.26
C GLY A 446 -26.28 6.93 12.79
N SER A 447 -27.08 6.34 11.89
CA SER A 447 -26.77 6.00 10.50
C SER A 447 -26.26 7.12 9.58
N THR A 448 -25.34 6.75 8.69
CA THR A 448 -25.06 7.54 7.48
C THR A 448 -26.26 7.42 6.53
N GLY A 449 -27.02 8.51 6.37
CA GLY A 449 -28.25 8.56 5.57
C GLY A 449 -28.25 9.65 4.51
N GLY A 450 -29.39 9.79 3.82
CA GLY A 450 -29.62 10.84 2.82
C GLY A 450 -28.59 10.86 1.68
N TYR A 451 -28.19 12.05 1.25
CA TYR A 451 -27.23 12.23 0.16
C TYR A 451 -25.83 11.66 0.44
N LYS A 452 -25.42 11.57 1.72
CA LYS A 452 -24.14 10.94 2.08
C LYS A 452 -24.14 9.45 1.72
N LEU A 453 -25.22 8.74 2.02
CA LEU A 453 -25.36 7.32 1.66
C LEU A 453 -25.38 7.13 0.14
N GLN A 454 -26.08 8.01 -0.60
CA GLN A 454 -26.09 7.97 -2.06
C GLN A 454 -24.68 8.17 -2.65
N LEU A 455 -23.91 9.13 -2.13
CA LEU A 455 -22.52 9.36 -2.52
C LEU A 455 -21.63 8.14 -2.25
N LEU A 456 -21.75 7.54 -1.06
CA LEU A 456 -20.98 6.33 -0.70
C LEU A 456 -21.34 5.15 -1.60
N ASN A 457 -22.63 4.94 -1.89
CA ASN A 457 -23.07 3.89 -2.81
C ASN A 457 -22.57 4.13 -4.24
N ALA A 458 -22.59 5.38 -4.72
CA ALA A 458 -22.02 5.73 -6.03
C ALA A 458 -20.52 5.42 -6.08
N LEU A 459 -19.78 5.76 -5.01
CA LEU A 459 -18.36 5.45 -4.90
C LEU A 459 -18.10 3.94 -4.92
N VAL A 460 -18.89 3.16 -4.15
CA VAL A 460 -18.79 1.69 -4.14
C VAL A 460 -19.03 1.14 -5.54
N ASN A 461 -20.09 1.59 -6.20
CA ASN A 461 -20.49 1.07 -7.51
C ASN A 461 -19.45 1.31 -8.60
N VAL A 462 -18.77 2.47 -8.60
CA VAL A 462 -17.70 2.72 -9.57
C VAL A 462 -16.41 1.99 -9.18
N SER A 463 -16.05 2.00 -7.90
CA SER A 463 -14.76 1.44 -7.42
C SER A 463 -14.66 -0.07 -7.60
N LYS A 464 -15.80 -0.78 -7.58
CA LYS A 464 -15.83 -2.24 -7.65
C LYS A 464 -15.75 -2.83 -9.06
N THR A 465 -15.79 -2.00 -10.11
CA THR A 465 -15.87 -2.51 -11.48
C THR A 465 -14.51 -3.01 -11.99
N PRO A 466 -14.44 -4.09 -12.79
CA PRO A 466 -13.21 -4.54 -13.43
C PRO A 466 -12.59 -3.47 -14.33
N ALA A 467 -13.42 -2.67 -15.01
CA ALA A 467 -12.97 -1.57 -15.85
C ALA A 467 -12.22 -0.49 -15.06
N THR A 468 -12.75 -0.08 -13.90
CA THR A 468 -12.08 0.89 -13.02
C THR A 468 -10.78 0.32 -12.45
N VAL A 469 -10.77 -0.95 -12.04
CA VAL A 469 -9.56 -1.64 -11.57
C VAL A 469 -8.49 -1.72 -12.67
N SER A 470 -8.84 -2.20 -13.87
CA SER A 470 -7.92 -2.30 -15.00
C SER A 470 -7.36 -0.94 -15.40
N ALA A 471 -8.21 0.09 -15.51
CA ALA A 471 -7.78 1.45 -15.84
C ALA A 471 -6.77 1.98 -14.82
N ARG A 472 -6.96 1.70 -13.53
CA ARG A 472 -6.05 2.11 -12.47
C ARG A 472 -4.70 1.42 -12.54
N ASN A 473 -4.69 0.11 -12.73
CA ASN A 473 -3.45 -0.65 -12.82
C ASN A 473 -2.61 -0.19 -14.02
N ASN A 474 -3.28 0.04 -15.16
CA ASN A 474 -2.65 0.56 -16.38
C ASN A 474 -2.04 1.95 -16.18
N ALA A 475 -2.61 2.79 -15.32
CA ALA A 475 -2.12 4.14 -15.09
C ALA A 475 -0.93 4.20 -14.13
N ASN A 476 -0.95 3.39 -13.05
CA ASN A 476 -0.09 3.65 -11.88
C ASN A 476 0.74 2.46 -11.39
N SER A 477 0.55 1.26 -11.95
CA SER A 477 1.06 0.03 -11.34
C SER A 477 1.76 -0.91 -12.32
N ASN A 478 2.30 -0.37 -13.41
CA ASN A 478 3.10 -1.16 -14.34
C ASN A 478 4.57 -1.20 -13.87
N HIS A 479 4.97 -2.32 -13.30
CA HIS A 479 6.37 -2.63 -13.00
C HIS A 479 6.98 -3.40 -14.16
N TYR A 480 8.31 -3.47 -14.26
CA TYR A 480 8.92 -4.28 -15.32
C TYR A 480 8.74 -5.77 -15.09
N PHE A 481 8.44 -6.20 -13.86
CA PHE A 481 8.07 -7.59 -13.59
C PHE A 481 6.60 -7.91 -13.94
N GLY A 482 5.80 -6.90 -14.33
CA GLY A 482 4.40 -7.06 -14.68
C GLY A 482 3.49 -6.00 -14.05
N GLN A 483 2.21 -6.07 -14.41
CA GLN A 483 1.18 -5.20 -13.86
C GLN A 483 0.79 -5.63 -12.44
N ALA A 484 0.73 -4.68 -11.52
CA ALA A 484 0.38 -4.85 -10.11
C ALA A 484 -0.80 -3.92 -9.70
N GLY A 485 -0.94 -3.61 -8.41
CA GLY A 485 -1.95 -2.70 -7.86
C GLY A 485 -3.15 -3.44 -7.31
N TYR A 486 -4.19 -3.62 -8.15
CA TYR A 486 -5.50 -4.09 -7.71
C TYR A 486 -6.03 -5.24 -8.54
N ILE A 487 -6.90 -6.05 -7.93
CA ILE A 487 -7.65 -7.09 -8.60
C ILE A 487 -9.14 -6.95 -8.27
N ALA A 488 -10.01 -7.04 -9.27
CA ALA A 488 -11.45 -7.00 -9.05
C ALA A 488 -11.92 -8.30 -8.40
N LEU A 489 -12.92 -8.22 -7.53
CA LEU A 489 -13.40 -9.36 -6.77
C LEU A 489 -14.59 -10.00 -7.47
N SER A 490 -14.55 -11.31 -7.69
CA SER A 490 -15.70 -12.07 -8.19
C SER A 490 -16.91 -11.93 -7.27
N ALA A 491 -16.70 -11.83 -5.94
CA ALA A 491 -17.75 -11.57 -4.95
C ALA A 491 -18.53 -10.26 -5.16
N ASN A 492 -18.04 -9.35 -6.02
CA ASN A 492 -18.78 -8.15 -6.41
C ASN A 492 -19.76 -8.38 -7.58
N GLY A 493 -19.92 -9.64 -8.04
CA GLY A 493 -20.86 -10.06 -9.08
C GLY A 493 -20.27 -10.02 -10.49
N TYR A 494 -18.94 -10.02 -10.63
CA TYR A 494 -18.26 -10.04 -11.93
C TYR A 494 -17.67 -11.42 -12.18
N ALA A 495 -17.86 -11.95 -13.39
CA ALA A 495 -17.30 -13.24 -13.77
C ALA A 495 -15.81 -13.12 -14.09
N PRO A 496 -14.95 -13.99 -13.51
CA PRO A 496 -13.58 -14.15 -13.97
C PRO A 496 -13.56 -14.69 -15.40
N SER A 497 -12.56 -14.28 -16.19
CA SER A 497 -12.26 -14.91 -17.47
C SER A 497 -11.76 -16.34 -17.23
N GLU A 498 -11.93 -17.25 -18.20
CA GLU A 498 -11.43 -18.65 -18.11
C GLU A 498 -9.90 -18.72 -18.05
N THR A 499 -9.24 -17.76 -18.70
CA THR A 499 -7.80 -17.55 -18.65
C THR A 499 -7.52 -16.11 -18.24
N TRP A 500 -6.32 -15.84 -17.73
CA TRP A 500 -5.90 -14.48 -17.39
C TRP A 500 -6.18 -13.47 -18.53
N ASP A 501 -6.91 -12.39 -18.20
CA ASP A 501 -7.22 -11.27 -19.08
C ASP A 501 -7.01 -9.94 -18.32
N PRO A 502 -5.98 -9.14 -18.67
CA PRO A 502 -5.70 -7.87 -17.99
C PRO A 502 -6.79 -6.80 -18.18
N THR A 503 -7.69 -6.98 -19.16
CA THR A 503 -8.85 -6.09 -19.36
C THR A 503 -10.06 -6.48 -18.52
N ASN A 504 -10.10 -7.72 -18.04
CA ASN A 504 -11.06 -8.23 -17.06
C ASN A 504 -10.34 -8.84 -15.84
N PRO A 505 -9.64 -8.03 -15.02
CA PRO A 505 -8.78 -8.52 -13.94
C PRO A 505 -9.60 -8.95 -12.72
N VAL A 506 -10.47 -9.95 -12.87
CA VAL A 506 -11.35 -10.45 -11.81
C VAL A 506 -10.76 -11.74 -11.24
N THR A 507 -10.45 -11.76 -9.94
CA THR A 507 -9.98 -12.98 -9.29
C THR A 507 -11.10 -14.02 -9.16
N PRO A 508 -10.86 -15.29 -9.51
CA PRO A 508 -11.82 -16.36 -9.24
C PRO A 508 -11.89 -16.70 -7.75
N TYR A 509 -10.94 -16.24 -6.93
CA TYR A 509 -10.87 -16.53 -5.51
C TYR A 509 -11.61 -15.50 -4.66
N THR A 510 -12.14 -15.93 -3.52
CA THR A 510 -12.87 -15.05 -2.60
C THR A 510 -12.74 -15.49 -1.14
N HIS A 511 -12.62 -14.51 -0.25
CA HIS A 511 -12.80 -14.66 1.20
C HIS A 511 -14.27 -14.56 1.65
N ALA A 512 -15.22 -14.44 0.70
CA ALA A 512 -16.64 -14.24 0.96
C ALA A 512 -17.50 -15.47 0.64
N ALA A 513 -16.93 -16.68 0.73
CA ALA A 513 -17.64 -17.92 0.40
C ALA A 513 -18.94 -18.13 1.20
N SER A 514 -19.05 -17.53 2.40
CA SER A 514 -20.25 -17.52 3.25
C SER A 514 -21.07 -16.23 3.13
N GLY A 515 -20.92 -15.47 2.05
CA GLY A 515 -21.70 -14.25 1.74
C GLY A 515 -21.16 -12.94 2.34
N THR A 516 -20.19 -12.99 3.26
CA THR A 516 -19.49 -11.79 3.79
C THR A 516 -17.99 -12.03 3.73
N PRO A 517 -17.18 -11.08 3.25
CA PRO A 517 -15.72 -11.18 3.31
C PRO A 517 -15.22 -11.40 4.74
N ASN A 518 -14.30 -12.35 4.91
CA ASN A 518 -13.62 -12.64 6.17
C ASN A 518 -12.12 -12.76 5.90
N ALA A 519 -11.33 -11.77 6.32
CA ALA A 519 -9.90 -11.75 6.05
C ALA A 519 -9.09 -12.84 6.81
N CYS A 520 -9.73 -13.56 7.74
CA CYS A 520 -9.16 -14.75 8.37
C CYS A 520 -9.49 -16.06 7.65
N SER A 521 -10.35 -16.03 6.63
CA SER A 521 -10.61 -17.21 5.81
C SER A 521 -9.48 -17.42 4.80
N ILE A 522 -9.25 -18.67 4.40
CA ILE A 522 -8.42 -18.97 3.24
C ILE A 522 -9.28 -18.66 2.00
N PRO A 523 -8.76 -17.95 0.99
CA PRO A 523 -9.55 -17.64 -0.19
C PRO A 523 -9.82 -18.93 -0.96
N VAL A 524 -11.07 -19.13 -1.35
CA VAL A 524 -11.51 -20.29 -2.13
C VAL A 524 -12.08 -19.86 -3.46
N VAL A 525 -12.19 -20.79 -4.40
CA VAL A 525 -12.88 -20.54 -5.67
C VAL A 525 -14.30 -20.09 -5.40
N ASN A 526 -14.70 -18.99 -6.02
CA ASN A 526 -16.05 -18.48 -5.89
C ASN A 526 -17.05 -19.49 -6.48
N PRO A 527 -17.99 -20.02 -5.67
CA PRO A 527 -18.92 -21.05 -6.12
C PRO A 527 -19.88 -20.56 -7.21
N ASP A 528 -20.07 -19.24 -7.35
CA ASP A 528 -20.94 -18.67 -8.38
C ASP A 528 -20.34 -18.80 -9.80
N PHE A 529 -19.02 -19.03 -9.91
CA PHE A 529 -18.31 -19.09 -11.19
C PHE A 529 -17.60 -20.42 -11.43
N GLY A 530 -17.15 -21.12 -10.38
CA GLY A 530 -16.78 -22.55 -10.43
C GLY A 530 -15.60 -22.97 -11.33
N THR A 531 -14.94 -22.05 -12.04
CA THR A 531 -13.83 -22.34 -12.96
C THR A 531 -12.54 -21.65 -12.53
N VAL A 532 -11.42 -22.37 -12.59
CA VAL A 532 -10.08 -21.86 -12.30
C VAL A 532 -9.09 -22.38 -13.34
N GLU A 533 -8.16 -21.53 -13.74
CA GLU A 533 -7.02 -21.89 -14.55
C GLU A 533 -5.92 -22.54 -13.70
N LEU A 534 -5.49 -23.75 -14.07
CA LEU A 534 -4.31 -24.41 -13.51
C LEU A 534 -3.14 -24.18 -14.49
N ARG A 535 -2.14 -23.37 -14.12
CA ARG A 535 -0.94 -23.13 -14.93
C ARG A 535 0.34 -23.37 -14.15
#